data_AF-A0A679IQ00-F1
#
_entry.id   AF-A0A679IQ00-F1
#
_cell.length_a   1.000
_cell.length_b   1.000
_cell.length_c   1.000
_cell.angle_alpha   90.00
_cell.angle_beta   90.00
_cell.angle_gamma   90.00
#
_symmetry.space_group_name_H-M   'P 1'
#
loop_
_entity.id
_entity.type
_entity.pdbx_description
1 polymer ?
#
loop_
_entity_poly.entity_id
_entity_poly.type
_entity_poly.pdbx_seq_one_letter_code
_entity_poly.pdbx_strand_id
1 'polypeptide(L)'
;MSSVIERYVAGEEVRIWYSYNPDELCGMYWLMKQLRPLNCQTTIYLVKLPAWEYGKENTMTSKIAWGEVSPGEWGKYITLQEKAKPVFLSACAMKWNQLQNENAPLRAMLNGKLQSVSEDIYDSFILREIAEQPEQFKMAIVIGNVLGKYQLGISDVWISNRIDKMLEDGVLEIIQDAPKGETNYRRILRKRMK
;
A
#
# COMPACT_ATOMS: atom_id res chain seq x y z
N MET A 1 -19.79 -7.27 2.92
CA MET A 1 -19.22 -7.48 4.27
C MET A 1 -20.12 -8.34 5.13
N SER A 2 -21.44 -8.11 5.11
CA SER A 2 -22.46 -9.03 5.64
C SER A 2 -22.19 -10.48 5.23
N SER A 3 -21.92 -10.71 3.93
CA SER A 3 -21.62 -12.04 3.40
C SER A 3 -20.38 -12.73 3.99
N VAL A 4 -19.32 -11.99 4.36
CA VAL A 4 -18.11 -12.61 4.94
C VAL A 4 -18.36 -13.00 6.39
N ILE A 5 -19.04 -12.13 7.15
CA ILE A 5 -19.38 -12.39 8.56
C ILE A 5 -20.38 -13.55 8.65
N GLU A 6 -21.42 -13.56 7.82
CA GLU A 6 -22.42 -14.63 7.77
C GLU A 6 -21.77 -16.00 7.52
N ARG A 7 -20.88 -16.09 6.52
CA ARG A 7 -20.17 -17.33 6.19
C ARG A 7 -19.20 -17.74 7.29
N TYR A 8 -18.50 -16.78 7.90
CA TYR A 8 -17.63 -17.05 9.05
C TYR A 8 -18.42 -17.62 10.24
N VAL A 9 -19.60 -17.05 10.55
CA VAL A 9 -20.49 -17.55 11.61
C VAL A 9 -21.05 -18.93 11.26
N ALA A 10 -21.32 -19.19 9.98
CA ALA A 10 -21.76 -20.50 9.48
C ALA A 10 -20.64 -21.57 9.50
N GLY A 11 -19.41 -21.23 9.90
CA GLY A 11 -18.29 -22.16 10.02
C GLY A 11 -17.43 -22.29 8.76
N GLU A 12 -17.67 -21.47 7.73
CA GLU A 12 -16.83 -21.49 6.53
C GLU A 12 -15.47 -20.85 6.80
N GLU A 13 -14.41 -21.56 6.41
CA GLU A 13 -13.04 -21.12 6.63
C GLU A 13 -12.75 -19.78 5.92
N VAL A 14 -12.03 -18.89 6.61
CA VAL A 14 -11.62 -17.58 6.06
C VAL A 14 -10.14 -17.63 5.74
N ARG A 15 -9.75 -17.18 4.54
CA ARG A 15 -8.35 -17.04 4.16
C ARG A 15 -8.03 -15.58 3.90
N ILE A 16 -7.04 -15.06 4.61
CA ILE A 16 -6.59 -13.68 4.52
C ILE A 16 -5.21 -13.67 3.87
N TRP A 17 -5.15 -13.00 2.73
CA TRP A 17 -3.93 -12.78 1.97
C TRP A 17 -3.39 -11.41 2.36
N TYR A 18 -2.16 -11.37 2.87
CA TYR A 18 -1.55 -10.13 3.32
C TYR A 18 -0.07 -10.08 2.97
N SER A 19 0.45 -8.86 2.88
CA SER A 19 1.86 -8.55 2.74
C SER A 19 2.25 -7.51 3.79
N TYR A 20 3.41 -6.88 3.61
CA TYR A 20 3.77 -5.68 4.37
C TYR A 20 3.32 -4.40 3.67
N ASN A 21 2.50 -4.47 2.63
CA ASN A 21 1.81 -3.28 2.15
C ASN A 21 0.90 -2.71 3.28
N PRO A 22 0.98 -1.41 3.61
CA PRO A 22 0.19 -0.81 4.68
C PRO A 22 -1.32 -1.00 4.55
N ASP A 23 -1.86 -0.97 3.33
CA ASP A 23 -3.29 -1.13 3.06
C ASP A 23 -3.78 -2.53 3.45
N GLU A 24 -3.05 -3.57 3.02
CA GLU A 24 -3.38 -4.96 3.32
C GLU A 24 -3.27 -5.27 4.82
N LEU A 25 -2.25 -4.75 5.50
CA LEU A 25 -2.13 -4.90 6.95
C LEU A 25 -3.26 -4.19 7.70
N CYS A 26 -3.63 -2.99 7.26
CA CYS A 26 -4.79 -2.27 7.81
C CYS A 26 -6.07 -3.09 7.62
N GLY A 27 -6.30 -3.60 6.42
CA GLY A 27 -7.44 -4.45 6.09
C GLY A 27 -7.51 -5.71 6.95
N MET A 28 -6.37 -6.39 7.14
CA MET A 28 -6.29 -7.54 8.03
C MET A 28 -6.62 -7.17 9.48
N TYR A 29 -6.02 -6.10 10.02
CA TYR A 29 -6.26 -5.68 11.40
C TYR A 29 -7.71 -5.28 11.64
N TRP A 30 -8.28 -4.53 10.69
CA TRP A 30 -9.68 -4.15 10.69
C TRP A 30 -10.58 -5.41 10.65
N LEU A 31 -10.33 -6.36 9.75
CA LEU A 31 -11.15 -7.57 9.63
C LEU A 31 -11.09 -8.41 10.92
N MET A 32 -9.90 -8.61 11.48
CA MET A 32 -9.74 -9.35 12.73
C MET A 32 -10.49 -8.70 13.91
N LYS A 33 -10.54 -7.36 13.95
CA LYS A 33 -11.37 -6.64 14.93
C LYS A 33 -12.86 -6.95 14.76
N GLN A 34 -13.35 -7.10 13.53
CA GLN A 34 -14.75 -7.45 13.28
C GLN A 34 -15.08 -8.90 13.62
N LEU A 35 -14.15 -9.83 13.39
CA LEU A 35 -14.37 -11.26 13.64
C LEU A 35 -14.22 -11.65 15.11
N ARG A 36 -13.32 -10.98 15.85
CA ARG A 36 -13.02 -11.29 17.26
C ARG A 36 -14.26 -11.36 18.18
N PRO A 37 -15.21 -10.42 18.16
CA PRO A 37 -16.38 -10.43 19.05
C PRO A 37 -17.34 -11.58 18.79
N LEU A 38 -17.31 -12.18 17.59
CA LEU A 38 -18.19 -13.29 17.21
C LEU A 38 -17.82 -14.59 17.93
N ASN A 39 -16.56 -14.70 18.38
CA ASN A 39 -16.05 -15.83 19.18
C ASN A 39 -16.32 -17.21 18.56
N CYS A 40 -16.30 -17.30 17.23
CA CYS A 40 -16.48 -18.55 16.50
C CYS A 40 -15.21 -19.40 16.51
N GLN A 41 -15.36 -20.73 16.44
CA GLN A 41 -14.24 -21.67 16.27
C GLN A 41 -13.81 -21.86 14.81
N THR A 42 -14.33 -21.02 13.91
CA THR A 42 -14.06 -21.05 12.48
C THR A 42 -12.58 -20.78 12.20
N THR A 43 -11.96 -21.65 11.38
CA THR A 43 -10.55 -21.54 11.04
C THR A 43 -10.29 -20.29 10.20
N ILE A 44 -9.27 -19.53 10.60
CA ILE A 44 -8.72 -18.43 9.80
C ILE A 44 -7.33 -18.82 9.34
N TYR A 45 -7.10 -18.84 8.03
CA TYR A 45 -5.80 -19.00 7.42
C TYR A 45 -5.20 -17.65 7.05
N LEU A 46 -3.91 -17.51 7.29
CA LEU A 46 -3.10 -16.36 6.92
C LEU A 46 -2.13 -16.79 5.83
N VAL A 47 -2.12 -16.09 4.71
CA VAL A 47 -1.15 -16.31 3.63
C VAL A 47 -0.33 -15.05 3.47
N LYS A 48 0.93 -15.11 3.91
CA LYS A 48 1.87 -14.01 3.79
C LYS A 48 2.54 -14.05 2.42
N LEU A 49 2.60 -12.90 1.74
CA LEU A 49 3.37 -12.78 0.51
C LEU A 49 4.88 -12.98 0.80
N PRO A 50 5.57 -13.88 0.07
CA PRO A 50 7.02 -14.04 0.20
C PRO A 50 7.76 -12.75 -0.15
N ALA A 51 8.88 -12.49 0.54
CA ALA A 51 9.71 -11.32 0.28
C ALA A 51 10.38 -11.39 -1.10
N TRP A 52 10.75 -12.59 -1.54
CA TRP A 52 11.24 -12.88 -2.88
C TRP A 52 10.93 -14.32 -3.26
N GLU A 53 10.96 -14.59 -4.55
CA GLU A 53 10.76 -15.90 -5.15
C GLU A 53 11.82 -16.13 -6.23
N TYR A 54 12.33 -17.37 -6.30
CA TYR A 54 13.26 -17.77 -7.35
C TYR A 54 12.47 -18.24 -8.56
N GLY A 55 12.68 -17.56 -9.68
CA GLY A 55 12.09 -17.89 -10.98
C GLY A 55 12.95 -18.88 -11.76
N LYS A 56 12.53 -19.12 -12.99
CA LYS A 56 13.36 -19.85 -13.97
C LYS A 56 14.58 -18.99 -14.35
N GLU A 57 15.59 -19.62 -14.94
CA GLU A 57 16.76 -18.91 -15.51
C GLU A 57 17.55 -18.07 -14.49
N ASN A 58 17.62 -18.53 -13.23
CA ASN A 58 18.35 -17.86 -12.15
C ASN A 58 17.86 -16.42 -11.88
N THR A 59 16.57 -16.16 -12.12
CA THR A 59 15.92 -14.89 -11.81
C THR A 59 15.38 -14.88 -10.38
N MET A 60 15.33 -13.71 -9.77
CA MET A 60 14.66 -13.48 -8.49
C MET A 60 13.61 -12.39 -8.71
N THR A 61 12.40 -12.62 -8.22
CA THR A 61 11.30 -11.64 -8.28
C THR A 61 10.86 -11.28 -6.87
N SER A 62 10.52 -10.01 -6.65
CA SER A 62 9.91 -9.52 -5.42
C SER A 62 8.63 -8.77 -5.79
N LYS A 63 7.59 -8.94 -4.97
CA LYS A 63 6.31 -8.25 -5.13
C LYS A 63 6.00 -7.46 -3.87
N ILE A 64 5.44 -6.27 -4.01
CA ILE A 64 5.18 -5.37 -2.88
C ILE A 64 3.85 -5.74 -2.19
N ALA A 65 2.86 -6.19 -2.98
CA ALA A 65 1.50 -6.45 -2.54
C ALA A 65 0.86 -7.61 -3.33
N TRP A 66 -0.22 -8.19 -2.80
CA TRP A 66 -0.99 -9.24 -3.50
C TRP A 66 -1.64 -8.75 -4.79
N GLY A 67 -1.85 -7.43 -4.93
CA GLY A 67 -2.31 -6.83 -6.18
C GLY A 67 -1.36 -7.04 -7.38
N GLU A 68 -0.09 -7.36 -7.13
CA GLU A 68 0.90 -7.66 -8.17
C GLU A 68 0.95 -9.14 -8.55
N VAL A 69 0.22 -10.00 -7.84
CA VAL A 69 0.13 -11.44 -8.12
C VAL A 69 -0.99 -11.70 -9.10
N SER A 70 -0.67 -12.29 -10.26
CA SER A 70 -1.66 -12.64 -11.28
C SER A 70 -2.71 -13.61 -10.70
N PRO A 71 -4.02 -13.47 -11.02
CA PRO A 71 -5.08 -14.28 -10.41
C PRO A 71 -4.85 -15.80 -10.48
N GLY A 72 -4.30 -16.30 -11.59
CA GLY A 72 -4.00 -17.73 -11.77
C GLY A 72 -2.84 -18.26 -10.92
N GLU A 73 -2.08 -17.38 -10.25
CA GLU A 73 -0.92 -17.75 -9.45
C GLU A 73 -1.23 -17.86 -7.95
N TRP A 74 -2.37 -17.31 -7.48
CA TRP A 74 -2.74 -17.31 -6.07
C TRP A 74 -2.73 -18.72 -5.47
N GLY A 75 -3.20 -19.72 -6.23
CA GLY A 75 -3.21 -21.12 -5.79
C GLY A 75 -1.84 -21.69 -5.39
N LYS A 76 -0.75 -21.17 -5.96
CA LYS A 76 0.63 -21.64 -5.67
C LYS A 76 1.04 -21.39 -4.22
N TYR A 77 0.48 -20.36 -3.59
CA TYR A 77 0.86 -19.91 -2.27
C TYR A 77 -0.02 -20.49 -1.16
N ILE A 78 -1.03 -21.32 -1.49
CA ILE A 78 -1.89 -21.97 -0.50
C ILE A 78 -1.06 -22.83 0.47
N THR A 79 0.04 -23.42 0.00
CA THR A 79 0.95 -24.22 0.82
C THR A 79 1.67 -23.40 1.91
N LEU A 80 1.70 -22.08 1.78
CA LEU A 80 2.29 -21.14 2.75
C LEU A 80 1.29 -20.70 3.82
N GLN A 81 0.05 -21.20 3.78
CA GLN A 81 -0.98 -20.77 4.72
C GLN A 81 -0.68 -21.25 6.14
N GLU A 82 -0.89 -20.36 7.11
CA GLU A 82 -0.79 -20.68 8.54
C GLU A 82 -2.12 -20.46 9.23
N LYS A 83 -2.44 -21.29 10.23
CA LYS A 83 -3.65 -21.09 11.04
C LYS A 83 -3.43 -19.96 12.04
N ALA A 84 -4.29 -18.95 11.98
CA ALA A 84 -4.31 -17.88 12.98
C ALA A 84 -4.72 -18.44 14.35
N LYS A 85 -3.98 -18.07 15.39
CA LYS A 85 -4.34 -18.38 16.78
C LYS A 85 -5.33 -17.33 17.32
N PRO A 86 -6.22 -17.66 18.27
CA PRO A 86 -7.14 -16.68 18.87
C PRO A 86 -6.45 -15.43 19.45
N VAL A 87 -5.24 -15.58 20.00
CA VAL A 87 -4.44 -14.46 20.51
C VAL A 87 -4.03 -13.47 19.40
N PHE A 88 -3.85 -13.95 18.17
CA PHE A 88 -3.48 -13.11 17.02
C PHE A 88 -4.62 -12.16 16.63
N LEU A 89 -5.88 -12.62 16.67
CA LEU A 89 -7.06 -11.77 16.47
C LEU A 89 -7.09 -10.64 17.50
N SER A 90 -6.75 -10.97 18.75
CA SER A 90 -6.71 -9.99 19.83
C SER A 90 -5.63 -8.93 19.60
N ALA A 91 -4.42 -9.35 19.22
CA ALA A 91 -3.32 -8.44 18.87
C ALA A 91 -3.67 -7.53 17.68
N CYS A 92 -4.28 -8.09 16.63
CA CYS A 92 -4.73 -7.32 15.47
C CYS A 92 -5.79 -6.28 15.83
N ALA A 93 -6.80 -6.66 16.63
CA ALA A 93 -7.83 -5.74 17.09
C ALA A 93 -7.26 -4.60 17.96
N MET A 94 -6.30 -4.91 18.84
CA MET A 94 -5.59 -3.89 19.63
C MET A 94 -4.80 -2.95 18.73
N LYS A 95 -4.06 -3.49 17.75
CA LYS A 95 -3.29 -2.67 16.82
C LYS A 95 -4.21 -1.77 15.98
N TRP A 96 -5.33 -2.29 15.49
CA TRP A 96 -6.32 -1.48 14.79
C TRP A 96 -6.85 -0.32 15.65
N ASN A 97 -7.24 -0.60 16.91
CA ASN A 97 -7.70 0.45 17.83
C ASN A 97 -6.64 1.53 18.05
N GLN A 98 -5.37 1.13 18.21
CA GLN A 98 -4.25 2.06 18.31
C GLN A 98 -4.16 2.95 17.06
N LEU A 99 -4.18 2.36 15.87
CA LEU A 99 -4.11 3.11 14.61
C LEU A 99 -5.30 4.06 14.44
N GLN A 100 -6.50 3.68 14.87
CA GLN A 100 -7.67 4.57 14.85
C GLN A 100 -7.50 5.74 15.81
N ASN A 101 -6.99 5.51 17.01
CA ASN A 101 -6.75 6.56 18.00
C ASN A 101 -5.66 7.54 17.55
N GLU A 102 -4.62 7.05 16.87
CA GLU A 102 -3.56 7.89 16.30
C GLU A 102 -4.08 8.79 15.16
N ASN A 103 -5.08 8.32 14.40
CA ASN A 103 -5.79 9.06 13.34
C ASN A 103 -4.88 9.85 12.36
N ALA A 104 -3.65 9.38 12.13
CA ALA A 104 -2.73 10.03 11.20
C ALA A 104 -3.20 9.84 9.74
N PRO A 105 -2.80 10.73 8.81
CA PRO A 105 -3.27 10.68 7.42
C PRO A 105 -2.73 9.47 6.64
N LEU A 106 -1.59 8.90 7.03
CA LEU A 106 -0.96 7.81 6.32
C LEU A 106 -0.47 6.71 7.27
N ARG A 107 -0.33 5.50 6.73
CA ARG A 107 0.32 4.35 7.39
C ARG A 107 1.51 3.91 6.55
N ALA A 108 2.62 3.62 7.22
CA ALA A 108 3.84 3.15 6.58
C ALA A 108 4.47 2.00 7.37
N MET A 109 5.17 1.12 6.66
CA MET A 109 6.01 0.11 7.29
C MET A 109 7.39 0.68 7.60
N LEU A 110 7.65 0.93 8.89
CA LEU A 110 8.92 1.43 9.38
C LEU A 110 9.57 0.37 10.28
N ASN A 111 10.77 -0.06 9.92
CA ASN A 111 11.53 -1.09 10.66
C ASN A 111 10.71 -2.36 10.93
N GLY A 112 9.94 -2.82 9.94
CA GLY A 112 9.11 -4.02 10.05
C GLY A 112 7.83 -3.84 10.87
N LYS A 113 7.43 -2.61 11.20
CA LYS A 113 6.20 -2.32 11.95
C LYS A 113 5.33 -1.30 11.23
N LEU A 114 4.02 -1.52 11.27
CA LEU A 114 3.05 -0.56 10.75
C LEU A 114 2.90 0.61 11.73
N GLN A 115 3.18 1.81 11.23
CA GLN A 115 3.17 3.06 12.01
C GLN A 115 2.26 4.10 11.36
N SER A 116 1.64 4.91 12.21
CA SER A 116 1.03 6.17 11.82
C SER A 116 2.11 7.20 11.51
N VAL A 117 2.00 7.83 10.34
CA VAL A 117 3.00 8.79 9.85
C VAL A 117 2.32 10.01 9.23
N SER A 118 3.09 11.09 9.14
CA SER A 118 2.68 12.28 8.39
C SER A 118 2.58 11.97 6.90
N GLU A 119 1.77 12.75 6.19
CA GLU A 119 1.57 12.64 4.74
C GLU A 119 2.78 13.08 3.91
N ASP A 120 3.78 13.70 4.51
CA ASP A 120 5.00 14.17 3.84
C ASP A 120 6.19 13.20 3.98
N ILE A 121 6.00 12.05 4.63
CA ILE A 121 7.07 11.09 4.96
C ILE A 121 7.89 10.65 3.74
N TYR A 122 7.28 10.62 2.56
CA TYR A 122 7.94 10.22 1.30
C TYR A 122 8.29 11.40 0.38
N ASP A 123 8.02 12.65 0.77
CA ASP A 123 8.23 13.82 -0.10
C ASP A 123 9.70 13.96 -0.52
N SER A 124 10.64 13.57 0.34
CA SER A 124 12.08 13.59 0.02
C SER A 124 12.46 12.73 -1.19
N PHE A 125 11.75 11.63 -1.44
CA PHE A 125 11.95 10.79 -2.62
C PHE A 125 11.43 11.47 -3.88
N ILE A 126 10.26 12.10 -3.80
CA ILE A 126 9.65 12.85 -4.91
C ILE A 126 10.54 14.05 -5.28
N LEU A 127 10.98 14.81 -4.28
CA LEU A 127 11.87 15.97 -4.48
C LEU A 127 13.21 15.57 -5.10
N ARG A 128 13.76 14.40 -4.73
CA ARG A 128 14.99 13.89 -5.35
C ARG A 128 14.79 13.61 -6.84
N GLU A 129 13.70 12.94 -7.21
CA GLU A 129 13.39 12.66 -8.62
C GLU A 129 13.12 13.92 -9.44
N ILE A 130 12.47 14.94 -8.84
CA ILE A 130 12.28 16.26 -9.43
C ILE A 130 13.63 16.97 -9.64
N ALA A 131 14.54 16.90 -8.66
CA ALA A 131 15.84 17.54 -8.76
C ALA A 131 16.66 17.00 -9.95
N GLU A 132 16.56 15.69 -10.23
CA GLU A 132 17.19 15.03 -11.38
C GLU A 132 16.58 15.39 -12.74
N GLN A 133 15.37 15.96 -12.78
CA GLN A 133 14.74 16.36 -14.03
C GLN A 133 15.38 17.64 -14.63
N PRO A 134 15.25 17.88 -15.95
CA PRO A 134 15.46 19.20 -16.52
C PRO A 134 14.57 20.28 -15.87
N GLU A 135 14.81 21.55 -16.20
CA GLU A 135 14.04 22.68 -15.64
C GLU A 135 12.52 22.50 -15.86
N GLN A 136 12.12 22.06 -17.05
CA GLN A 136 10.75 21.67 -17.40
C GLN A 136 10.65 20.17 -17.61
N PHE A 137 9.66 19.52 -17.02
CA PHE A 137 9.55 18.06 -17.04
C PHE A 137 8.09 17.58 -16.98
N LYS A 138 7.84 16.34 -17.41
CA LYS A 138 6.52 15.71 -17.32
C LYS A 138 6.33 15.12 -15.93
N MET A 139 5.19 15.41 -15.30
CA MET A 139 4.83 14.87 -13.98
C MET A 139 4.83 13.32 -13.96
N ALA A 140 4.34 12.68 -15.02
CA ALA A 140 4.34 11.23 -15.17
C ALA A 140 5.75 10.59 -15.07
N ILE A 141 6.81 11.29 -15.51
CA ILE A 141 8.17 10.77 -15.43
C ILE A 141 8.62 10.66 -13.97
N VAL A 142 8.36 11.70 -13.17
CA VAL A 142 8.65 11.68 -11.73
C VAL A 142 7.86 10.58 -11.03
N ILE A 143 6.55 10.48 -11.29
CA ILE A 143 5.71 9.42 -10.70
C ILE A 143 6.26 8.03 -11.05
N GLY A 144 6.54 7.78 -12.33
CA GLY A 144 7.07 6.49 -12.79
C GLY A 144 8.42 6.16 -12.16
N ASN A 145 9.32 7.15 -12.05
CA ASN A 145 10.61 6.96 -11.41
C ASN A 145 10.48 6.65 -9.92
N VAL A 146 9.61 7.37 -9.19
CA VAL A 146 9.41 7.13 -7.76
C VAL A 146 8.90 5.70 -7.50
N LEU A 147 7.91 5.26 -8.28
CA LEU A 147 7.34 3.92 -8.16
C LEU A 147 8.37 2.84 -8.52
N GLY A 148 9.05 2.99 -9.66
CA GLY A 148 9.97 1.98 -10.18
C GLY A 148 11.26 1.85 -9.36
N LYS A 149 11.86 2.98 -8.96
CA LYS A 149 13.15 2.99 -8.24
C LYS A 149 13.00 2.62 -6.77
N TYR A 150 12.00 3.17 -6.07
CA TYR A 150 11.95 3.08 -4.61
C TYR A 150 10.97 2.02 -4.08
N GLN A 151 9.96 1.62 -4.87
CA GLN A 151 9.04 0.54 -4.50
C GLN A 151 8.45 0.70 -3.08
N LEU A 152 8.05 1.93 -2.74
CA LEU A 152 7.68 2.33 -1.37
C LEU A 152 6.30 1.81 -0.90
N GLY A 153 5.57 1.09 -1.77
CA GLY A 153 4.21 0.62 -1.48
C GLY A 153 3.15 1.73 -1.44
N ILE A 154 3.39 2.83 -2.16
CA ILE A 154 2.46 3.97 -2.34
C ILE A 154 1.92 3.99 -3.77
N SER A 155 0.72 4.56 -3.96
CA SER A 155 0.12 4.69 -5.29
C SER A 155 0.62 5.90 -6.06
N ASP A 156 0.49 5.82 -7.38
CA ASP A 156 0.65 6.94 -8.31
C ASP A 156 -0.25 8.14 -7.94
N VAL A 157 -1.50 7.88 -7.55
CA VAL A 157 -2.46 8.90 -7.10
C VAL A 157 -1.93 9.65 -5.88
N TRP A 158 -1.35 8.93 -4.91
CA TRP A 158 -0.79 9.56 -3.72
C TRP A 158 0.40 10.46 -4.08
N ILE A 159 1.33 9.98 -4.92
CA ILE A 159 2.48 10.78 -5.38
C ILE A 159 1.99 12.03 -6.13
N SER A 160 0.98 11.86 -6.99
CA SER A 160 0.36 12.95 -7.73
C SER A 160 -0.20 14.03 -6.81
N ASN A 161 -0.91 13.63 -5.75
CA ASN A 161 -1.44 14.57 -4.75
C ASN A 161 -0.33 15.32 -4.00
N ARG A 162 0.81 14.67 -3.72
CA ARG A 162 1.97 15.35 -3.11
C ARG A 162 2.62 16.37 -4.05
N ILE A 163 2.69 16.06 -5.34
CA ILE A 163 3.16 17.02 -6.36
C ILE A 163 2.18 18.19 -6.50
N ASP A 164 0.87 17.94 -6.43
CA ASP A 164 -0.14 19.00 -6.42
C ASP A 164 0.01 19.89 -5.17
N LYS A 165 0.32 19.31 -4.00
CA LYS A 165 0.68 20.10 -2.81
C LYS A 165 1.90 20.99 -3.03
N MET A 166 2.93 20.49 -3.73
CA MET A 166 4.12 21.29 -4.10
C MET A 166 3.79 22.43 -5.08
N LEU A 167 2.78 22.27 -5.93
CA LEU A 167 2.26 23.34 -6.79
C LEU A 167 1.53 24.41 -5.96
N GLU A 168 0.69 24.00 -5.02
CA GLU A 168 0.00 24.91 -4.09
C GLU A 168 0.99 25.72 -3.23
N ASP A 169 2.07 25.08 -2.78
CA ASP A 169 3.13 25.74 -1.99
C ASP A 169 4.09 26.60 -2.84
N GLY A 170 3.90 26.62 -4.16
CA GLY A 170 4.72 27.40 -5.08
C GLY A 170 6.15 26.90 -5.23
N VAL A 171 6.41 25.63 -4.92
CA VAL A 171 7.70 24.95 -5.20
C VAL A 171 7.83 24.62 -6.69
N LEU A 172 6.71 24.28 -7.31
CA LEU A 172 6.58 23.99 -8.72
C LEU A 172 5.59 24.95 -9.37
N GLU A 173 5.57 24.97 -10.69
CA GLU A 173 4.48 25.60 -11.45
C GLU A 173 4.12 24.83 -12.70
N ILE A 174 2.88 25.00 -13.15
CA ILE A 174 2.36 24.37 -14.37
C ILE A 174 2.74 25.24 -15.56
N ILE A 175 3.48 24.65 -16.51
CA ILE A 175 3.78 25.26 -17.82
C ILE A 175 2.75 24.84 -18.86
N GLN A 176 2.31 23.59 -18.79
CA GLN A 176 1.25 23.05 -19.62
C GLN A 176 0.36 22.14 -18.78
N ASP A 177 -0.94 22.44 -18.76
CA ASP A 177 -1.91 21.61 -18.05
C ASP A 177 -2.25 20.34 -18.85
N ALA A 178 -2.80 19.34 -18.16
CA ALA A 178 -3.30 18.13 -18.81
C ALA A 178 -4.50 18.47 -19.72
N PRO A 179 -4.65 17.80 -20.87
CA PRO A 179 -5.85 17.96 -21.70
C PRO A 179 -7.12 17.65 -20.93
N LYS A 180 -8.22 18.33 -21.28
CA LYS A 180 -9.51 18.18 -20.59
C LYS A 180 -9.97 16.72 -20.63
N GLY A 181 -10.22 16.14 -19.45
CA GLY A 181 -10.67 14.75 -19.30
C GLY A 181 -9.55 13.73 -19.21
N GLU A 182 -8.29 14.15 -19.26
CA GLU A 182 -7.13 13.28 -19.05
C GLU A 182 -6.55 13.41 -17.64
N THR A 183 -5.68 12.48 -17.26
CA THR A 183 -5.05 12.48 -15.94
C THR A 183 -4.11 13.67 -15.77
N ASN A 184 -4.04 14.24 -14.57
CA ASN A 184 -3.13 15.34 -14.25
C ASN A 184 -1.64 14.97 -14.43
N TYR A 185 -1.30 13.67 -14.52
CA TYR A 185 0.06 13.19 -14.74
C TYR A 185 0.68 13.69 -16.06
N ARG A 186 -0.15 14.11 -17.03
CA ARG A 186 0.30 14.64 -18.33
C ARG A 186 0.77 16.09 -18.28
N ARG A 187 0.65 16.77 -17.13
CA ARG A 187 1.15 18.13 -16.94
C ARG A 187 2.66 18.22 -17.20
N ILE A 188 3.07 19.33 -17.81
CA ILE A 188 4.47 19.77 -17.85
C ILE A 188 4.66 20.81 -16.75
N LEU A 189 5.58 20.51 -15.83
CA LEU A 189 5.88 21.31 -14.66
C LEU A 189 7.26 21.94 -14.79
N ARG A 190 7.47 23.07 -14.09
CA ARG A 190 8.77 23.72 -13.95
C ARG A 190 9.15 23.89 -12.47
N LYS A 191 10.44 23.71 -12.18
CA LYS A 191 11.02 24.03 -10.86
C LYS A 191 11.08 25.54 -10.68
N ARG A 192 10.51 26.09 -9.60
CA ARG A 192 10.77 27.48 -9.24
C ARG A 192 12.13 27.56 -8.56
N MET A 193 13.11 28.19 -9.22
CA MET A 193 14.38 28.50 -8.58
C MET A 193 14.11 29.49 -7.43
N LYS A 194 14.46 29.10 -6.20
CA LYS A 194 14.65 30.06 -5.11
C LYS A 194 16.05 30.64 -5.21
#